data_AF-A0A7Z9UCR5-F1
#
_entry.id   AF-A0A7Z9UCR5-F1
#
_cell.length_a   1.000
_cell.length_b   1.000
_cell.length_c   1.000
_cell.angle_alpha   90.00
_cell.angle_beta   90.00
_cell.angle_gamma   90.00
#
_symmetry.space_group_name_H-M   'P 1'
#
loop_
_entity.id
_entity.type
_entity.pdbx_description
1 polymer ?
#
loop_
_entity_poly.entity_id
_entity_poly.type
_entity_poly.pdbx_seq_one_letter_code
_entity_poly.pdbx_strand_id
1 'polypeptide(L)'
;MNQDYRKAAEPLLSAFDQVANSNSHLLTATGLEGSLKERFASFVKSEAFEAALCESDRLRDWHNFHTINVDGTWEPRPGHFYNGTPLEFEKALSGEELQHLLADLLKTGPCWYARRYPEEEVDSVVEGFARAFWEKDTQVLPLKPTFLFDTNHFGENPPLTEEQVPYFDGMGCDYCWTWLRDDELFVLLLNGSD
;
A
#
# COMPACT_ATOMS: atom_id res chain seq x y z
N MET A 1 -4.35 -12.91 16.31
CA MET A 1 -3.12 -12.69 15.54
C MET A 1 -3.16 -11.45 14.65
N ASN A 2 -4.31 -11.01 14.10
CA ASN A 2 -4.35 -9.90 13.14
C ASN A 2 -4.21 -8.46 13.73
N GLN A 3 -4.47 -8.25 15.03
CA GLN A 3 -4.35 -6.89 15.64
C GLN A 3 -2.90 -6.42 15.86
N ASP A 4 -1.94 -7.34 15.96
CA ASP A 4 -0.57 -6.98 16.33
C ASP A 4 0.21 -6.40 15.15
N TYR A 5 0.04 -6.96 13.95
CA TYR A 5 0.69 -6.46 12.74
C TYR A 5 0.20 -5.07 12.34
N ARG A 6 -1.12 -4.80 12.43
CA ARG A 6 -1.67 -3.47 12.13
C ARG A 6 -1.07 -2.39 13.04
N LYS A 7 -1.02 -2.66 14.35
CA LYS A 7 -0.42 -1.73 15.32
C LYS A 7 1.07 -1.52 15.08
N ALA A 8 1.79 -2.56 14.66
CA ALA A 8 3.20 -2.46 14.33
C ALA A 8 3.47 -1.67 13.04
N ALA A 9 2.53 -1.70 12.09
CA ALA A 9 2.64 -0.99 10.83
C ALA A 9 2.31 0.51 10.93
N GLU A 10 1.39 0.89 11.82
CA GLU A 10 0.84 2.25 11.89
C GLU A 10 1.91 3.35 12.00
N PRO A 11 2.97 3.25 12.83
CA PRO A 11 4.01 4.27 12.89
C PRO A 11 4.69 4.52 11.54
N LEU A 12 4.92 3.47 10.75
CA LEU A 12 5.52 3.58 9.42
C LEU A 12 4.56 4.25 8.44
N LEU A 13 3.31 3.79 8.40
CA LEU A 13 2.29 4.36 7.50
C LEU A 13 2.06 5.84 7.81
N SER A 14 1.85 6.18 9.09
CA SER A 14 1.74 7.56 9.57
C SER A 14 2.97 8.42 9.26
N ALA A 15 4.17 7.86 9.24
CA ALA A 15 5.38 8.59 8.88
C ALA A 15 5.39 8.95 7.38
N PHE A 16 4.99 8.00 6.52
CA PHE A 16 4.85 8.26 5.09
C PHE A 16 3.77 9.29 4.78
N ASP A 17 2.61 9.22 5.43
CA ASP A 17 1.53 10.19 5.20
C ASP A 17 1.87 11.61 5.68
N GLN A 18 2.84 11.76 6.58
CA GLN A 18 3.31 13.07 7.04
C GLN A 18 4.27 13.75 6.07
N VAL A 19 4.98 12.99 5.24
CA VAL A 19 6.01 13.52 4.33
C VAL A 19 5.55 13.49 2.88
N ALA A 20 4.88 12.42 2.50
CA ALA A 20 4.21 12.29 1.24
C ALA A 20 2.71 12.49 1.48
N ASN A 21 1.96 13.08 0.53
CA ASN A 21 0.50 13.07 0.51
C ASN A 21 0.01 11.63 0.23
N SER A 22 0.45 10.71 1.07
CA SER A 22 0.41 9.28 0.82
C SER A 22 -0.86 8.72 1.40
N ASN A 23 -1.57 7.98 0.57
CA ASN A 23 -2.65 7.10 0.99
C ASN A 23 -2.04 5.73 1.37
N SER A 24 -1.13 5.67 2.35
CA SER A 24 -0.40 4.44 2.69
C SER A 24 -1.31 3.34 3.24
N HIS A 25 -1.13 2.09 2.80
CA HIS A 25 -1.84 0.94 3.35
C HIS A 25 -0.94 -0.28 3.52
N LEU A 26 -1.17 -1.03 4.60
CA LEU A 26 -0.76 -2.42 4.74
C LEU A 26 -1.99 -3.32 4.66
N LEU A 27 -2.09 -4.11 3.58
CA LEU A 27 -3.18 -5.06 3.35
C LEU A 27 -2.71 -6.48 3.65
N THR A 28 -3.64 -7.36 4.04
CA THR A 28 -3.33 -8.77 4.27
C THR A 28 -4.35 -9.71 3.65
N ALA A 29 -3.91 -10.93 3.31
CA ALA A 29 -4.77 -11.98 2.80
C ALA A 29 -4.28 -13.38 3.22
N THR A 30 -5.22 -14.27 3.53
CA THR A 30 -4.94 -15.65 3.96
C THR A 30 -5.63 -16.66 3.05
N GLY A 31 -5.18 -17.92 3.06
CA GLY A 31 -5.84 -19.00 2.31
C GLY A 31 -5.63 -18.95 0.80
N LEU A 32 -4.57 -18.28 0.36
CA LEU A 32 -4.16 -18.21 -1.05
C LEU A 32 -3.14 -19.31 -1.33
N GLU A 33 -3.31 -20.02 -2.44
CA GLU A 33 -2.41 -21.09 -2.84
C GLU A 33 -1.39 -20.62 -3.89
N GLY A 34 -0.27 -21.36 -4.02
CA GLY A 34 0.78 -21.11 -5.00
C GLY A 34 1.96 -20.30 -4.46
N SER A 35 2.83 -19.89 -5.38
CA SER A 35 3.98 -19.01 -5.10
C SER A 35 3.55 -17.60 -4.68
N LEU A 36 4.46 -16.82 -4.08
CA LEU A 36 4.17 -15.43 -3.69
C LEU A 36 3.61 -14.59 -4.85
N LYS A 37 4.13 -14.77 -6.07
CA LYS A 37 3.62 -14.07 -7.27
C LYS A 37 2.19 -14.48 -7.62
N GLU A 38 1.88 -15.77 -7.56
CA GLU A 38 0.55 -16.30 -7.87
C GLU A 38 -0.47 -15.88 -6.79
N ARG A 39 -0.08 -15.91 -5.52
CA ARG A 39 -0.91 -15.45 -4.41
C ARG A 39 -1.23 -13.96 -4.53
N PHE A 40 -0.21 -13.12 -4.74
CA PHE A 40 -0.42 -11.69 -4.99
C PHE A 40 -1.32 -11.46 -6.20
N ALA A 41 -1.07 -12.16 -7.31
CA ALA A 41 -1.87 -12.02 -8.52
C ALA A 41 -3.33 -12.45 -8.34
N SER A 42 -3.59 -13.49 -7.55
CA SER A 42 -4.95 -13.91 -7.20
C SER A 42 -5.61 -12.90 -6.27
N PHE A 43 -4.88 -12.37 -5.29
CA PHE A 43 -5.41 -11.41 -4.32
C PHE A 43 -5.82 -10.10 -4.97
N VAL A 44 -4.91 -9.45 -5.71
CA VAL A 44 -5.14 -8.13 -6.29
C VAL A 44 -6.30 -8.07 -7.29
N LYS A 45 -6.65 -9.22 -7.89
CA LYS A 45 -7.75 -9.38 -8.85
C LYS A 45 -9.08 -9.75 -8.20
N SER A 46 -9.13 -9.86 -6.87
CA SER A 46 -10.29 -10.37 -6.14
C SER A 46 -11.03 -9.27 -5.40
N GLU A 47 -12.32 -9.49 -5.15
CA GLU A 47 -13.14 -8.65 -4.26
C GLU A 47 -12.55 -8.53 -2.85
N ALA A 48 -11.75 -9.53 -2.41
CA ALA A 48 -11.08 -9.50 -1.11
C ALA A 48 -10.03 -8.38 -1.04
N PHE A 49 -9.36 -8.06 -2.16
CA PHE A 49 -8.43 -6.92 -2.21
C PHE A 49 -9.18 -5.61 -2.06
N GLU A 50 -10.30 -5.45 -2.77
CA GLU A 50 -11.15 -4.26 -2.72
C GLU A 50 -11.68 -4.04 -1.30
N ALA A 51 -12.20 -5.11 -0.68
CA ALA A 51 -12.65 -5.09 0.70
C ALA A 51 -11.53 -4.77 1.69
N ALA A 52 -10.32 -5.32 1.49
CA ALA A 52 -9.18 -5.05 2.35
C ALA A 52 -8.72 -3.58 2.26
N LEU A 53 -8.74 -3.00 1.06
CA LEU A 53 -8.33 -1.63 0.82
C LEU A 53 -9.34 -0.63 1.41
N CYS A 54 -10.64 -0.85 1.20
CA CYS A 54 -11.70 -0.09 1.87
C CYS A 54 -11.63 -0.24 3.39
N GLU A 55 -11.49 -1.45 3.94
CA GLU A 55 -11.38 -1.61 5.39
C GLU A 55 -10.14 -0.91 5.95
N SER A 56 -9.01 -0.94 5.24
CA SER A 56 -7.80 -0.20 5.63
C SER A 56 -8.06 1.30 5.66
N ASP A 57 -8.61 1.88 4.58
CA ASP A 57 -9.01 3.30 4.50
C ASP A 57 -9.95 3.73 5.63
N ARG A 58 -10.95 2.90 5.95
CA ARG A 58 -11.90 3.15 7.04
C ARG A 58 -11.22 3.12 8.41
N LEU A 59 -10.31 2.17 8.64
CA LEU A 59 -9.59 2.04 9.91
C LEU A 59 -8.62 3.19 10.14
N ARG A 60 -8.14 3.83 9.08
CA ARG A 60 -7.29 5.02 9.11
C ARG A 60 -8.07 6.34 9.12
N ASP A 61 -9.40 6.27 9.17
CA ASP A 61 -10.33 7.41 9.22
C ASP A 61 -10.22 8.37 8.03
N TRP A 62 -9.86 7.85 6.85
CA TRP A 62 -9.71 8.64 5.63
C TRP A 62 -10.99 8.67 4.79
N HIS A 63 -11.67 7.54 4.68
CA HIS A 63 -12.93 7.39 3.94
C HIS A 63 -12.84 7.78 2.46
N ASN A 64 -11.65 7.71 1.86
CA ASN A 64 -11.41 8.02 0.44
C ASN A 64 -12.24 7.10 -0.48
N PHE A 65 -12.47 5.86 -0.05
CA PHE A 65 -13.15 4.83 -0.84
C PHE A 65 -14.57 4.54 -0.38
N HIS A 66 -15.16 5.45 0.40
CA HIS A 66 -16.50 5.29 0.93
C HIS A 66 -17.44 6.41 0.47
N THR A 67 -18.73 6.09 0.48
CA THR A 67 -19.83 7.04 0.32
C THR A 67 -20.66 7.08 1.60
N ILE A 68 -21.18 8.27 1.93
CA ILE A 68 -22.07 8.45 3.07
C ILE A 68 -23.51 8.22 2.60
N ASN A 69 -24.17 7.24 3.20
CA ASN A 69 -25.59 6.99 3.01
C ASN A 69 -26.46 8.07 3.63
N VAL A 70 -27.74 8.09 3.25
CA VAL A 70 -28.73 9.04 3.78
C VAL A 70 -28.88 8.96 5.31
N ASP A 71 -28.67 7.78 5.89
CA ASP A 71 -28.70 7.53 7.32
C ASP A 71 -27.37 7.85 8.04
N GLY A 72 -26.36 8.34 7.31
CA GLY A 72 -25.06 8.72 7.82
C GLY A 72 -24.06 7.57 7.96
N THR A 73 -24.37 6.36 7.50
CA THR A 73 -23.40 5.25 7.49
C THR A 73 -22.44 5.36 6.33
N TRP A 74 -21.19 4.95 6.53
CA TRP A 74 -20.20 4.82 5.45
C TRP A 74 -20.30 3.44 4.81
N GLU A 75 -20.43 3.40 3.49
CA GLU A 75 -20.36 2.17 2.69
C GLU A 75 -19.26 2.26 1.63
N PRO A 76 -18.55 1.15 1.33
CA PRO A 76 -17.60 1.12 0.24
C PRO A 76 -18.22 1.59 -1.07
N ARG A 77 -17.49 2.40 -1.83
CA ARG A 77 -17.89 2.81 -3.18
C ARG A 77 -17.95 1.57 -4.08
N PRO A 78 -18.96 1.47 -4.96
CA PRO A 78 -18.98 0.43 -5.97
C PRO A 78 -17.84 0.63 -6.96
N GLY A 79 -17.32 -0.47 -7.52
CA GLY A 79 -16.29 -0.46 -8.55
C GLY A 79 -15.07 -1.30 -8.19
N HIS A 80 -14.06 -1.22 -9.05
CA HIS A 80 -12.87 -2.05 -9.00
C HIS A 80 -11.60 -1.20 -9.03
N PHE A 81 -10.58 -1.62 -8.29
CA PHE A 81 -9.28 -0.94 -8.24
C PHE A 81 -8.30 -1.48 -9.29
N TYR A 82 -8.32 -2.80 -9.53
CA TYR A 82 -7.41 -3.44 -10.49
C TYR A 82 -7.80 -3.11 -11.93
N ASN A 83 -6.85 -2.58 -12.69
CA ASN A 83 -7.09 -2.05 -14.03
C ASN A 83 -6.93 -3.07 -15.17
N GLY A 84 -6.61 -4.34 -14.85
CA GLY A 84 -6.37 -5.38 -15.83
C GLY A 84 -4.94 -5.45 -16.38
N THR A 85 -4.06 -4.52 -16.01
CA THR A 85 -2.67 -4.48 -16.48
C THR A 85 -1.89 -5.69 -15.94
N PRO A 86 -1.02 -6.33 -16.77
CA PRO A 86 -0.15 -7.39 -16.31
C PRO A 86 0.72 -6.95 -15.13
N LEU A 87 0.89 -7.83 -14.15
CA LEU A 87 1.67 -7.54 -12.95
C LEU A 87 3.17 -7.65 -13.28
N GLU A 88 3.88 -6.54 -13.13
CA GLU A 88 5.32 -6.45 -13.37
C GLU A 88 6.08 -6.51 -12.05
N PHE A 89 6.66 -7.68 -11.77
CA PHE A 89 7.50 -7.89 -10.59
C PHE A 89 8.95 -7.51 -10.88
N GLU A 90 9.58 -6.83 -9.93
CA GLU A 90 10.98 -6.48 -10.02
C GLU A 90 11.89 -7.55 -9.39
N LYS A 91 13.18 -7.26 -9.31
CA LYS A 91 14.14 -8.14 -8.65
C LYS A 91 13.76 -8.26 -7.16
N ALA A 92 13.69 -9.50 -6.69
CA ALA A 92 13.42 -9.78 -5.28
C ALA A 92 14.47 -9.14 -4.38
N LEU A 93 14.00 -8.65 -3.23
CA LEU A 93 14.80 -8.06 -2.17
C LEU A 93 14.71 -8.95 -0.92
N SER A 94 15.71 -8.85 -0.07
CA SER A 94 15.62 -9.27 1.33
C SER A 94 14.80 -8.25 2.14
N GLY A 95 14.30 -8.67 3.30
CA GLY A 95 13.66 -7.77 4.27
C GLY A 95 14.60 -6.63 4.71
N GLU A 96 15.90 -6.89 4.83
CA GLU A 96 16.91 -5.87 5.17
C GLU A 96 17.08 -4.85 4.04
N GLU A 97 17.11 -5.28 2.77
CA GLU A 97 17.14 -4.34 1.64
C GLU A 97 15.90 -3.46 1.59
N LEU A 98 14.69 -4.01 1.81
CA LEU A 98 13.48 -3.19 1.90
C LEU A 98 13.54 -2.23 3.10
N GLN A 99 14.06 -2.67 4.25
CA GLN A 99 14.22 -1.82 5.42
C GLN A 99 15.07 -0.56 5.09
N HIS A 100 16.21 -0.75 4.43
CA HIS A 100 17.06 0.38 4.00
C HIS A 100 16.32 1.30 3.02
N LEU A 101 15.59 0.74 2.04
CA LEU A 101 14.79 1.53 1.10
C LEU A 101 13.72 2.38 1.79
N LEU A 102 12.99 1.82 2.77
CA LEU A 102 11.98 2.57 3.52
C LEU A 102 12.58 3.72 4.31
N ALA A 103 13.75 3.51 4.94
CA ALA A 103 14.47 4.56 5.65
C ALA A 103 14.94 5.66 4.69
N ASP A 104 15.49 5.29 3.53
CA ASP A 104 15.95 6.23 2.51
C ASP A 104 14.79 7.06 1.95
N LEU A 105 13.62 6.44 1.71
CA LEU A 105 12.42 7.14 1.24
C LEU A 105 11.94 8.19 2.26
N LEU A 106 11.90 7.86 3.56
CA LEU A 106 11.51 8.83 4.59
C LEU A 106 12.52 9.99 4.73
N LYS A 107 13.82 9.69 4.62
CA LYS A 107 14.89 10.70 4.76
C LYS A 107 15.00 11.61 3.54
N THR A 108 14.95 11.03 2.33
CA THR A 108 15.38 11.69 1.10
C THR A 108 14.38 11.63 -0.05
N GLY A 109 13.29 10.86 0.07
CA GLY A 109 12.28 10.70 -0.98
C GLY A 109 11.48 11.99 -1.26
N PRO A 110 10.42 11.93 -2.07
CA PRO A 110 9.52 13.07 -2.29
C PRO A 110 8.96 13.63 -0.98
N CYS A 111 8.76 14.96 -0.89
CA CYS A 111 8.18 15.61 0.29
C CYS A 111 7.25 16.75 -0.11
N TRP A 112 5.96 16.52 0.05
CA TRP A 112 4.89 17.42 -0.44
C TRP A 112 4.58 18.54 0.52
N TYR A 113 4.69 18.28 1.82
CA TYR A 113 4.29 19.23 2.84
C TYR A 113 5.42 20.17 3.27
N ALA A 114 6.53 20.19 2.54
CA ALA A 114 7.78 20.91 2.87
C ALA A 114 8.34 20.60 4.27
N ARG A 115 7.79 19.58 4.96
CA ARG A 115 8.16 19.13 6.28
C ARG A 115 8.58 17.68 6.20
N ARG A 116 9.84 17.42 6.54
CA ARG A 116 10.39 16.07 6.63
C ARG A 116 9.99 15.41 7.95
N TYR A 117 9.96 14.08 7.92
CA TYR A 117 9.90 13.28 9.13
C TYR A 117 11.22 13.49 9.90
N PRO A 118 11.21 13.59 11.24
CA PRO A 118 12.44 13.77 12.01
C PRO A 118 13.43 12.64 11.73
N GLU A 119 14.63 12.97 11.26
CA GLU A 119 15.63 11.98 10.83
C GLU A 119 16.03 11.05 11.98
N GLU A 120 16.11 11.60 13.20
CA GLU A 120 16.39 10.87 14.44
C GLU A 120 15.32 9.83 14.81
N GLU A 121 14.10 9.96 14.26
CA GLU A 121 12.99 9.02 14.51
C GLU A 121 12.89 7.94 13.42
N VAL A 122 13.40 8.20 12.20
CA VAL A 122 13.25 7.29 11.03
C VAL A 122 13.71 5.87 11.34
N ASP A 123 14.93 5.72 11.87
CA ASP A 123 15.51 4.39 12.09
C ASP A 123 14.67 3.60 13.11
N SER A 124 14.13 4.27 14.13
CA SER A 124 13.28 3.63 15.14
C SER A 124 11.94 3.15 14.58
N VAL A 125 11.33 3.94 13.68
CA VAL A 125 10.07 3.59 13.01
C VAL A 125 10.26 2.41 12.08
N VAL A 126 11.29 2.47 11.25
CA VAL A 126 11.60 1.45 10.25
C VAL A 126 12.07 0.15 10.91
N GLU A 127 12.88 0.22 11.98
CA GLU A 127 13.23 -0.95 12.78
C GLU A 127 12.01 -1.57 13.48
N GLY A 128 11.10 -0.74 14.01
CA GLY A 128 9.87 -1.19 14.65
C GLY A 128 9.02 -2.02 13.70
N PHE A 129 8.87 -1.53 12.45
CA PHE A 129 8.23 -2.27 11.38
C PHE A 129 8.98 -3.56 11.06
N ALA A 130 10.29 -3.47 10.81
CA ALA A 130 11.13 -4.60 10.44
C ALA A 130 11.07 -5.76 11.46
N ARG A 131 11.11 -5.46 12.76
CA ARG A 131 11.01 -6.47 13.83
C ARG A 131 9.69 -7.22 13.82
N ALA A 132 8.61 -6.57 13.38
CA ALA A 132 7.29 -7.18 13.32
C ALA A 132 7.08 -8.02 12.06
N PHE A 133 7.72 -7.67 10.94
CA PHE A 133 7.42 -8.27 9.63
C PHE A 133 8.53 -9.19 9.09
N TRP A 134 9.78 -8.95 9.44
CA TRP A 134 10.90 -9.72 8.88
C TRP A 134 11.24 -10.93 9.76
N GLU A 135 11.29 -12.07 9.11
CA GLU A 135 11.92 -13.28 9.61
C GLU A 135 13.28 -13.45 8.92
N LYS A 136 14.06 -14.43 9.39
CA LYS A 136 15.29 -14.79 8.69
C LYS A 136 14.94 -15.23 7.27
N ASP A 137 15.66 -14.70 6.29
CA ASP A 137 15.50 -15.01 4.87
C ASP A 137 14.15 -14.57 4.27
N THR A 138 13.43 -13.62 4.88
CA THR A 138 12.23 -13.03 4.25
C THR A 138 12.56 -12.46 2.88
N GLN A 139 11.84 -12.96 1.88
CA GLN A 139 11.86 -12.45 0.52
C GLN A 139 10.71 -11.47 0.32
N VAL A 140 11.05 -10.28 -0.16
CA VAL A 140 10.13 -9.24 -0.58
C VAL A 140 10.15 -9.14 -2.09
N LEU A 141 8.98 -9.04 -2.71
CA LEU A 141 8.84 -8.75 -4.13
C LEU A 141 8.33 -7.33 -4.30
N PRO A 142 9.16 -6.42 -4.85
CA PRO A 142 8.67 -5.14 -5.36
C PRO A 142 7.86 -5.35 -6.63
N LEU A 143 6.85 -4.49 -6.82
CA LEU A 143 6.04 -4.43 -8.02
C LEU A 143 6.00 -3.02 -8.56
N LYS A 144 6.00 -2.89 -9.89
CA LYS A 144 5.67 -1.61 -10.51
C LYS A 144 4.22 -1.23 -10.19
N PRO A 145 3.95 0.01 -9.77
CA PRO A 145 2.63 0.49 -9.37
C PRO A 145 1.75 0.85 -10.57
N THR A 146 1.60 -0.05 -11.55
CA THR A 146 0.86 0.21 -12.81
C THR A 146 -0.47 -0.55 -12.89
N PHE A 147 -0.77 -1.37 -11.89
CA PHE A 147 -1.87 -2.34 -11.92
C PHE A 147 -3.18 -1.84 -11.30
N LEU A 148 -3.16 -0.69 -10.63
CA LEU A 148 -4.38 -0.01 -10.13
C LEU A 148 -4.68 1.21 -10.99
N PHE A 149 -5.92 1.68 -10.99
CA PHE A 149 -6.28 2.93 -11.65
C PHE A 149 -5.57 4.13 -11.01
N ASP A 150 -5.17 5.08 -11.84
CA ASP A 150 -4.54 6.33 -11.45
C ASP A 150 -5.58 7.45 -11.26
N THR A 151 -5.30 8.43 -10.39
CA THR A 151 -6.20 9.57 -10.14
C THR A 151 -6.24 10.58 -11.31
N ASN A 152 -5.44 10.36 -12.36
CA ASN A 152 -5.45 11.13 -13.62
C ASN A 152 -5.35 12.65 -13.44
N HIS A 153 -4.50 13.10 -12.52
CA HIS A 153 -4.33 14.52 -12.22
C HIS A 153 -3.92 15.39 -13.44
N PHE A 154 -3.44 14.80 -14.54
CA PHE A 154 -2.93 15.53 -15.71
C PHE A 154 -3.65 15.29 -17.06
N GLY A 155 -4.80 14.62 -17.09
CA GLY A 155 -5.70 14.63 -18.26
C GLY A 155 -5.18 13.93 -19.53
N GLU A 156 -4.13 13.11 -19.44
CA GLU A 156 -3.60 12.34 -20.57
C GLU A 156 -4.35 11.02 -20.83
N ASN A 157 -5.11 10.53 -19.84
CA ASN A 157 -5.93 9.34 -19.94
C ASN A 157 -7.43 9.68 -20.05
N PRO A 158 -8.25 8.80 -20.65
CA PRO A 158 -9.69 8.97 -20.64
C PRO A 158 -10.23 9.06 -19.20
N PRO A 159 -11.29 9.85 -18.96
CA PRO A 159 -11.89 9.96 -17.64
C PRO A 159 -12.34 8.58 -17.14
N LEU A 160 -12.11 8.33 -15.84
CA LEU A 160 -12.53 7.10 -15.18
C LEU A 160 -14.05 6.95 -15.26
N THR A 161 -14.52 5.71 -15.44
CA THR A 161 -15.94 5.38 -15.33
C THR A 161 -16.35 5.23 -13.86
N GLU A 162 -17.66 5.21 -13.57
CA GLU A 162 -18.19 5.02 -12.21
C GLU A 162 -17.79 3.67 -11.59
N GLU A 163 -17.34 2.70 -12.39
CA GLU A 163 -16.89 1.37 -11.94
C GLU A 163 -15.37 1.33 -11.68
N GLN A 164 -14.64 2.42 -11.93
CA GLN A 164 -13.18 2.48 -11.79
C GLN A 164 -12.80 3.34 -10.59
N VAL A 165 -12.22 2.71 -9.56
CA VAL A 165 -11.82 3.40 -8.33
C VAL A 165 -10.32 3.68 -8.39
N PRO A 166 -9.88 4.95 -8.45
CA PRO A 166 -8.46 5.27 -8.51
C PRO A 166 -7.79 5.08 -7.15
N TYR A 167 -6.52 4.66 -7.19
CA TYR A 167 -5.68 4.55 -6.01
C TYR A 167 -4.35 5.27 -6.18
N PHE A 168 -3.61 5.00 -7.27
CA PHE A 168 -2.28 5.57 -7.49
C PHE A 168 -2.39 7.01 -7.99
N ASP A 169 -1.41 7.85 -7.67
CA ASP A 169 -1.38 9.22 -8.20
C ASP A 169 -0.76 9.27 -9.60
N GLY A 170 0.02 8.26 -9.99
CA GLY A 170 0.57 8.11 -11.33
C GLY A 170 1.80 8.98 -11.58
N MET A 171 2.39 9.54 -10.52
CA MET A 171 3.46 10.55 -10.59
C MET A 171 4.86 9.99 -10.37
N GLY A 172 5.04 8.68 -10.54
CA GLY A 172 6.34 8.01 -10.39
C GLY A 172 6.83 7.88 -8.95
N CYS A 173 6.01 8.24 -7.96
CA CYS A 173 6.33 8.13 -6.54
C CYS A 173 5.45 7.10 -5.81
N ASP A 174 4.69 6.32 -6.57
CA ASP A 174 3.90 5.20 -6.05
C ASP A 174 4.79 3.96 -5.84
N TYR A 175 4.48 3.16 -4.82
CA TYR A 175 5.21 1.94 -4.52
C TYR A 175 4.30 0.80 -4.07
N CYS A 176 4.70 -0.42 -4.43
CA CYS A 176 4.05 -1.65 -4.00
C CYS A 176 5.11 -2.71 -3.67
N TRP A 177 5.00 -3.30 -2.49
CA TRP A 177 5.80 -4.46 -2.09
C TRP A 177 4.90 -5.54 -1.51
N THR A 178 5.27 -6.79 -1.75
CA THR A 178 4.56 -7.94 -1.18
C THR A 178 5.50 -9.01 -0.67
N TRP A 179 5.12 -9.68 0.41
CA TRP A 179 5.87 -10.78 1.03
C TRP A 179 4.90 -11.75 1.72
N LEU A 180 5.44 -12.87 2.19
CA LEU A 180 4.72 -13.81 3.06
C LEU A 180 5.28 -13.76 4.48
N ARG A 181 4.40 -13.90 5.46
CA ARG A 181 4.74 -14.21 6.85
C ARG A 181 3.63 -15.07 7.45
N ASP A 182 3.98 -16.15 8.14
CA ASP A 182 3.00 -17.08 8.73
C ASP A 182 1.92 -17.58 7.73
N ASP A 183 2.30 -17.78 6.46
CA ASP A 183 1.39 -18.14 5.33
C ASP A 183 0.35 -17.05 4.96
N GLU A 184 0.40 -15.89 5.62
CA GLU A 184 -0.36 -14.69 5.28
C GLU A 184 0.41 -13.83 4.26
N LEU A 185 -0.28 -13.40 3.22
CA LEU A 185 0.20 -12.46 2.23
C LEU A 185 0.09 -11.05 2.79
N PHE A 186 1.17 -10.28 2.72
CA PHE A 186 1.18 -8.86 3.05
C PHE A 186 1.42 -8.04 1.78
N VAL A 187 0.75 -6.90 1.70
CA VAL A 187 0.92 -5.92 0.62
C VAL A 187 1.06 -4.54 1.23
N LEU A 188 2.24 -3.93 1.07
CA LEU A 188 2.49 -2.53 1.41
C LEU A 188 2.29 -1.69 0.16
N LEU A 189 1.31 -0.79 0.21
CA LEU A 189 1.06 0.20 -0.82
C LEU A 189 1.42 1.58 -0.26
N LEU A 190 2.25 2.32 -0.98
CA LEU A 190 2.49 3.74 -0.71
C LEU A 190 2.07 4.49 -1.96
N ASN A 191 1.16 5.45 -1.82
CA ASN A 191 0.87 6.39 -2.89
C ASN A 191 1.84 7.58 -2.76
N GLY A 192 2.40 8.05 -3.85
CA GLY A 192 3.14 9.30 -3.85
C GLY A 192 2.73 10.16 -5.03
N SER A 193 2.22 11.36 -4.75
CA SER A 193 2.18 12.45 -5.72
C SER A 193 3.60 12.91 -6.10
N ASP A 194 3.77 13.54 -7.27
CA ASP A 194 4.85 14.46 -7.67
C ASP A 194 4.29 15.90 -7.77
#